data_AF-A0A127BDS2-F1
#
_entry.id   AF-A0A127BDS2-F1
#
_cell.length_a   1.000
_cell.length_b   1.000
_cell.length_c   1.000
_cell.angle_alpha   90.00
_cell.angle_beta   90.00
_cell.angle_gamma   90.00
#
_symmetry.space_group_name_H-M   'P 1'
#
loop_
_entity.id
_entity.type
_entity.pdbx_description
1 polymer ?
#
loop_
_entity_poly.entity_id
_entity_poly.type
_entity_poly.pdbx_seq_one_letter_code
_entity_poly.pdbx_strand_id
1 'polypeptide(L)'
;MTALIAIFAGSYVVRWIFAILTAGILFAYSIEGWEPKLRRSRREGFSEEEVKRLAKIVARSRYSEVSRRIIRDHILEAYHLLGYEYSQLGENPPEGLKVLNEPENFMSKLEDSLRLLEEEVK
;
A
#
# COMPACT_ATOMS: atom_id res chain seq x y z
N MET A 1 53.51 -33.99 -23.07
CA MET A 1 52.40 -33.93 -22.08
C MET A 1 52.09 -32.50 -21.64
N THR A 2 53.08 -31.60 -21.53
CA THR A 2 52.92 -30.19 -21.10
C THR A 2 52.22 -29.28 -22.11
N ALA A 3 52.43 -29.46 -23.42
CA ALA A 3 51.80 -28.63 -24.46
C ALA A 3 50.27 -28.85 -24.57
N LEU A 4 49.80 -30.08 -24.38
CA LEU A 4 48.37 -30.41 -24.35
C LEU A 4 47.66 -29.74 -23.17
N ILE A 5 48.28 -29.72 -21.99
CA ILE A 5 47.73 -29.08 -20.79
C ILE A 5 47.63 -27.56 -20.97
N ALA A 6 48.61 -26.92 -21.63
CA ALA A 6 48.58 -25.48 -21.90
C ALA A 6 47.45 -25.09 -22.88
N ILE A 7 47.19 -25.91 -23.91
CA ILE A 7 46.08 -25.70 -24.85
C ILE A 7 44.74 -25.89 -24.15
N PHE A 8 44.60 -26.92 -23.30
CA PHE A 8 43.40 -27.16 -22.51
C PHE A 8 43.17 -26.08 -21.43
N ALA A 9 44.23 -25.59 -20.77
CA ALA A 9 44.15 -24.53 -19.78
C ALA A 9 43.81 -23.17 -20.42
N GLY A 10 44.42 -22.86 -21.57
CA GLY A 10 44.05 -21.69 -22.37
C GLY A 10 42.60 -21.77 -22.85
N SER A 11 42.17 -22.94 -23.32
CA SER A 11 40.77 -23.20 -23.70
C SER A 11 39.80 -23.03 -22.53
N TYR A 12 40.18 -23.50 -21.33
CA TYR A 12 39.34 -23.40 -20.14
C TYR A 12 39.12 -21.94 -19.71
N VAL A 13 40.19 -21.15 -19.64
CA VAL A 13 40.11 -19.72 -19.28
C VAL A 13 39.30 -18.95 -20.33
N VAL A 14 39.57 -19.19 -21.62
CA VAL A 14 38.83 -18.54 -22.72
C VAL A 14 37.35 -18.93 -22.68
N ARG A 15 37.02 -20.19 -22.39
CA ARG A 15 35.64 -20.66 -22.27
C ARG A 15 34.88 -19.96 -21.13
N TRP A 16 35.54 -19.74 -19.99
CA TRP A 16 34.91 -19.02 -18.88
C TRP A 16 34.69 -17.54 -19.18
N ILE A 17 35.65 -16.90 -19.83
CA ILE A 17 35.49 -15.51 -20.29
C ILE A 17 34.30 -15.43 -21.25
N PHE A 18 34.18 -16.37 -22.18
CA PHE A 18 33.07 -16.42 -23.13
C PHE A 18 31.73 -16.72 -22.45
N ALA A 19 31.71 -17.59 -21.45
CA ALA A 19 30.52 -17.89 -20.66
C ALA A 19 30.03 -16.67 -19.89
N ILE A 20 30.94 -15.91 -19.24
CA ILE A 20 30.60 -14.68 -18.52
C ILE A 20 30.09 -13.60 -19.47
N LEU A 21 30.75 -13.41 -20.61
CA LEU A 21 30.32 -12.45 -21.64
C LEU A 21 28.93 -12.80 -22.18
N THR A 22 28.70 -14.05 -22.55
CA THR A 22 27.40 -14.52 -23.05
C THR A 22 26.31 -14.35 -22.00
N ALA A 23 26.58 -14.70 -20.74
CA ALA A 23 25.64 -14.51 -19.65
C ALA A 23 25.31 -13.03 -19.41
N GLY A 24 26.31 -12.14 -19.47
CA GLY A 24 26.12 -10.70 -19.33
C GLY A 24 25.26 -10.10 -20.45
N ILE A 25 25.49 -10.51 -21.70
CA ILE A 25 24.72 -10.07 -22.87
C ILE A 25 23.26 -10.56 -22.77
N LEU A 26 23.05 -11.84 -22.43
CA LEU A 26 21.71 -12.40 -22.25
C LEU A 26 20.97 -11.74 -21.09
N PHE A 27 21.67 -11.42 -19.99
CA PHE A 27 21.10 -10.71 -18.86
C PHE A 27 20.69 -9.28 -19.23
N ALA A 28 21.55 -8.54 -19.94
CA ALA A 28 21.24 -7.20 -20.42
C ALA A 28 20.00 -7.21 -21.34
N TYR A 29 19.96 -8.15 -22.30
CA TYR A 29 18.81 -8.34 -23.19
C TYR A 29 17.54 -8.76 -22.44
N SER A 30 17.67 -9.53 -21.35
CA SER A 30 16.55 -9.92 -20.49
C SER A 30 15.98 -8.74 -19.69
N ILE A 31 16.79 -7.72 -19.39
CA ILE A 31 16.30 -6.51 -18.69
C ILE A 31 15.58 -5.56 -19.65
N GLU A 32 15.91 -5.59 -20.94
CA GLU A 32 15.39 -4.64 -21.95
C GLU A 32 13.89 -4.80 -22.30
N GLY A 33 13.19 -5.74 -21.65
CA GLY A 33 11.72 -5.88 -21.70
C GLY A 33 11.03 -5.89 -20.33
N TRP A 34 11.78 -5.76 -19.23
CA TRP A 34 11.21 -5.69 -17.88
C TRP A 34 11.16 -4.23 -17.42
N GLU A 35 10.27 -3.46 -18.04
CA GLU A 35 9.72 -2.31 -17.32
C GLU A 35 8.73 -2.88 -16.30
N PRO A 36 8.99 -2.82 -14.97
CA PRO A 36 7.87 -2.85 -14.07
C PRO A 36 6.99 -1.69 -14.51
N LYS A 37 5.76 -1.98 -14.94
CA LYS A 37 4.69 -0.98 -14.90
C LYS A 37 4.57 -0.59 -13.44
N LEU A 38 5.44 0.30 -12.99
CA LEU A 38 5.16 1.23 -11.93
C LEU A 38 3.91 1.90 -12.46
N ARG A 39 2.74 1.37 -12.05
CA ARG A 39 1.47 2.07 -12.15
C ARG A 39 1.85 3.45 -11.70
N ARG A 40 1.88 4.39 -12.64
CA ARG A 40 2.09 5.81 -12.33
C ARG A 40 1.17 6.01 -11.15
N SER A 41 1.76 6.28 -10.00
CA SER A 41 1.02 6.77 -8.85
C SER A 41 0.29 7.96 -9.44
N ARG A 42 -0.98 7.72 -9.77
CA ARG A 42 -1.88 8.78 -10.11
C ARG A 42 -1.83 9.56 -8.81
N ARG A 43 -1.20 10.73 -8.85
CA ARG A 43 -1.50 11.76 -7.87
C ARG A 43 -3.00 11.97 -8.05
N GLU A 44 -3.79 11.15 -7.36
CA GLU A 44 -5.19 11.35 -7.11
C GLU A 44 -5.21 12.58 -6.21
N GLY A 45 -5.14 13.74 -6.85
CA GLY A 45 -5.81 14.89 -6.26
C GLY A 45 -7.24 14.42 -6.04
N PHE A 46 -7.68 14.47 -4.79
CA PHE A 46 -9.03 14.11 -4.31
C PHE A 46 -10.05 14.42 -5.41
N SER A 47 -10.44 13.39 -6.17
CA SER A 47 -11.27 13.60 -7.36
C SER A 47 -12.68 13.94 -6.89
N GLU A 48 -13.38 14.82 -7.60
CA GLU A 48 -14.79 15.10 -7.33
C GLU A 48 -15.63 13.80 -7.32
N GLU A 49 -15.20 12.80 -8.08
CA GLU A 49 -15.80 11.46 -8.13
C GLU A 49 -15.59 10.67 -6.82
N GLU A 50 -14.44 10.83 -6.18
CA GLU A 50 -14.11 10.19 -4.91
C GLU A 50 -14.91 10.79 -3.75
N VAL A 51 -15.05 12.13 -3.74
CA VAL A 51 -15.94 12.84 -2.81
C VAL A 51 -17.39 12.38 -2.97
N LYS A 52 -17.88 12.29 -4.22
CA LYS A 52 -19.24 11.79 -4.52
C LYS A 52 -19.41 10.34 -4.04
N ARG A 53 -18.38 9.49 -4.20
CA ARG A 53 -18.40 8.10 -3.74
C ARG A 53 -18.47 8.01 -2.22
N LEU A 54 -17.64 8.77 -1.50
CA LEU A 54 -17.68 8.84 -0.04
C LEU A 54 -19.03 9.37 0.46
N ALA A 55 -19.54 10.45 -0.13
CA ALA A 55 -20.86 10.99 0.21
C ALA A 55 -21.98 9.96 0.03
N LYS A 56 -21.90 9.11 -1.00
CA LYS A 56 -22.86 8.01 -1.21
C LYS A 56 -22.77 6.92 -0.13
N ILE A 57 -21.55 6.60 0.33
CA ILE A 57 -21.34 5.65 1.43
C ILE A 57 -21.90 6.22 2.73
N VAL A 58 -21.62 7.49 3.02
CA VAL A 58 -22.17 8.23 4.16
C VAL A 58 -23.70 8.25 4.10
N ALA A 59 -24.31 8.62 2.98
CA ALA A 59 -25.77 8.59 2.85
C ALA A 59 -26.36 7.19 3.13
N ARG A 60 -25.67 6.13 2.70
CA ARG A 60 -26.11 4.74 2.86
C ARG A 60 -25.92 4.19 4.28
N SER A 61 -24.99 4.73 5.06
CA SER A 61 -24.74 4.30 6.44
C SER A 61 -25.92 4.55 7.38
N ARG A 62 -26.84 5.44 7.03
CA ARG A 62 -28.10 5.62 7.77
C ARG A 62 -28.89 4.30 7.89
N TYR A 63 -28.85 3.47 6.84
CA TYR A 63 -29.69 2.27 6.74
C TYR A 63 -28.90 0.96 6.60
N SER A 64 -27.60 1.02 6.30
CA SER A 64 -26.78 -0.16 6.01
C SER A 64 -25.62 -0.33 7.00
N GLU A 65 -25.63 -1.45 7.73
CA GLU A 65 -24.52 -1.87 8.60
C GLU A 65 -23.20 -2.03 7.85
N VAL A 66 -23.24 -2.48 6.59
CA VAL A 66 -22.04 -2.61 5.76
C VAL A 66 -21.42 -1.24 5.50
N SER A 67 -22.24 -0.24 5.19
CA SER A 67 -21.75 1.12 5.00
C SER A 67 -21.24 1.75 6.31
N ARG A 68 -21.85 1.44 7.45
CA ARG A 68 -21.33 1.85 8.77
C ARG A 68 -19.96 1.25 9.04
N ARG A 69 -19.78 -0.04 8.73
CA ARG A 69 -18.48 -0.72 8.86
C ARG A 69 -17.41 -0.08 7.97
N ILE A 70 -17.72 0.16 6.69
CA ILE A 70 -16.78 0.81 5.76
C ILE A 70 -16.32 2.18 6.29
N ILE A 71 -17.24 2.98 6.85
CA ILE A 71 -16.89 4.28 7.42
C ILE A 71 -16.00 4.12 8.66
N ARG A 72 -16.31 3.16 9.54
CA ARG A 72 -15.47 2.86 10.70
C ARG A 72 -14.06 2.47 10.27
N ASP A 73 -13.94 1.64 9.24
CA ASP A 73 -12.64 1.22 8.71
C ASP A 73 -11.84 2.43 8.18
N HIS A 74 -12.48 3.38 7.50
CA HIS A 74 -11.81 4.61 7.02
C HIS A 74 -11.38 5.53 8.17
N ILE A 75 -12.18 5.66 9.23
CA ILE A 75 -11.79 6.46 10.41
C ILE A 75 -10.62 5.79 11.13
N LEU A 76 -10.66 4.47 11.25
CA LEU A 76 -9.57 3.69 11.84
C LEU A 76 -8.27 3.86 11.03
N GLU A 77 -8.36 3.80 9.70
CA GLU A 77 -7.24 4.10 8.80
C GLU A 77 -6.72 5.53 8.97
N ALA A 78 -7.59 6.52 9.15
CA ALA A 78 -7.17 7.90 9.42
C ALA A 78 -6.38 8.02 10.74
N TYR A 79 -6.83 7.38 11.83
CA TYR A 79 -6.05 7.32 13.07
C TYR A 79 -4.71 6.60 12.86
N HIS A 80 -4.69 5.53 12.08
CA HIS A 80 -3.43 4.85 11.77
C HIS A 80 -2.44 5.77 11.04
N LEU A 81 -2.93 6.59 10.09
CA LEU A 81 -2.11 7.59 9.40
C LEU A 81 -1.60 8.71 10.34
N LEU A 82 -2.29 8.97 11.45
CA LEU A 82 -1.83 9.89 12.51
C LEU A 82 -0.76 9.29 13.43
N GLY A 83 -0.41 8.01 13.25
CA GLY A 83 0.67 7.35 13.98
C GLY A 83 0.21 6.38 15.07
N TYR A 84 -1.09 6.14 15.20
CA TYR A 84 -1.60 5.11 16.11
C TYR A 84 -1.38 3.70 15.53
N GLU A 85 -0.95 2.76 16.36
CA GLU A 85 -0.87 1.35 15.94
C GLU A 85 -2.24 0.66 16.04
N TYR A 86 -2.52 -0.27 15.13
CA TYR A 86 -3.76 -1.07 15.14
C TYR A 86 -4.01 -1.81 16.47
N SER A 87 -2.94 -2.23 17.13
CA SER A 87 -2.94 -2.84 18.47
C SER A 87 -3.57 -1.89 19.52
N GLN A 88 -3.16 -0.63 19.50
CA GLN A 88 -3.61 0.41 20.42
C GLN A 88 -5.07 0.80 20.17
N LEU A 89 -5.52 0.78 18.91
CA LEU A 89 -6.91 1.06 18.55
C LEU A 89 -7.89 0.02 19.10
N GLY A 90 -7.43 -1.22 19.35
CA GLY A 90 -8.24 -2.27 19.97
C GLY A 90 -8.28 -2.20 21.50
N GLU A 91 -7.12 -1.95 22.14
CA GLU A 91 -7.00 -1.98 23.61
C GLU A 91 -7.41 -0.66 24.26
N ASN A 92 -7.05 0.47 23.66
CA ASN A 92 -7.42 1.81 24.15
C ASN A 92 -7.73 2.74 22.98
N PRO A 93 -8.91 2.59 22.36
CA PRO A 93 -9.27 3.40 21.20
C PRO A 93 -9.27 4.91 21.55
N PRO A 94 -8.81 5.77 20.62
CA PRO A 94 -8.97 7.21 20.73
C PRO A 94 -10.45 7.59 20.84
N GLU A 95 -10.71 8.77 21.40
CA GLU A 95 -12.05 9.17 21.83
C GLU A 95 -13.05 9.19 20.67
N GLY A 96 -12.62 9.61 19.47
CA GLY A 96 -13.47 9.56 18.28
C GLY A 96 -13.92 8.15 17.91
N LEU A 97 -13.06 7.13 18.04
CA LEU A 97 -13.43 5.73 17.79
C LEU A 97 -14.35 5.17 18.88
N LYS A 98 -14.19 5.61 20.13
CA LYS A 98 -15.08 5.22 21.24
C LYS A 98 -16.52 5.70 20.98
N VAL A 99 -16.67 6.97 20.61
CA VAL A 99 -17.97 7.58 20.30
C VAL A 99 -18.67 6.85 19.15
N LEU A 100 -17.92 6.41 18.12
CA LEU A 100 -18.46 5.69 16.96
C LEU A 100 -18.91 4.24 17.25
N ASN A 101 -18.50 3.66 18.38
CA ASN A 101 -18.89 2.30 18.78
C ASN A 101 -20.18 2.26 19.59
N GLU A 102 -20.72 3.41 19.97
CA GLU A 102 -21.99 3.48 20.69
C GLU A 102 -23.17 3.08 19.77
N PRO A 103 -24.14 2.29 20.28
CA PRO A 103 -25.25 1.77 19.47
C PRO A 103 -26.29 2.84 19.08
N GLU A 104 -26.25 4.00 19.74
CA GLU A 104 -27.20 5.09 19.49
C GLU A 104 -26.80 5.94 18.28
N ASN A 105 -27.81 6.40 17.52
CA ASN A 105 -27.73 7.25 16.33
C ASN A 105 -26.32 7.42 15.70
N PHE A 106 -25.94 6.45 14.86
CA PHE A 106 -24.64 6.40 14.18
C PHE A 106 -24.25 7.73 13.49
N MET A 107 -25.21 8.48 12.93
CA MET A 107 -24.88 9.71 12.19
C MET A 107 -24.41 10.85 13.08
N SER A 108 -25.06 11.08 14.23
CA SER A 108 -24.57 12.09 15.17
C SER A 108 -23.22 11.70 15.73
N LYS A 109 -23.02 10.40 16.02
CA LYS A 109 -21.74 9.88 16.51
C LYS A 109 -20.62 9.95 15.48
N LEU A 110 -20.95 9.81 14.20
CA LEU A 110 -20.00 10.00 13.11
C LEU A 110 -19.53 11.46 13.03
N GLU A 111 -20.45 12.41 13.16
CA GLU A 111 -20.12 13.84 13.18
C GLU A 111 -19.21 14.17 14.37
N ASP A 112 -19.58 13.72 15.57
CA ASP A 112 -18.76 13.88 16.78
C ASP A 112 -17.37 13.23 16.64
N SER A 113 -17.31 12.01 16.08
CA SER A 113 -16.05 11.29 15.83
C SER A 113 -15.15 12.01 14.85
N LEU A 114 -15.69 12.63 13.80
CA LEU A 114 -14.91 13.38 12.82
C LEU A 114 -14.40 14.69 13.40
N ARG A 115 -15.19 15.36 14.27
CA ARG A 115 -14.74 16.57 14.98
C ARG A 115 -13.55 16.28 15.88
N LEU A 116 -13.60 15.20 16.66
CA LEU A 116 -12.50 14.77 17.52
C LEU A 116 -11.25 14.40 16.69
N LEU A 117 -11.43 13.71 15.56
CA LEU A 117 -10.33 13.42 14.64
C LEU A 117 -9.69 14.70 14.08
N GLU A 118 -10.50 15.71 13.73
CA GLU A 118 -9.99 17.02 13.26
C GLU A 118 -9.19 17.75 14.34
N GLU A 119 -9.59 17.64 15.61
CA GLU A 119 -8.86 18.21 16.75
C GLU A 119 -7.49 17.54 16.95
N GLU A 120 -7.38 16.22 16.71
CA GLU A 120 -6.09 15.51 16.78
C GLU A 120 -5.15 15.79 15.60
N VAL A 121 -5.69 16.23 14.46
CA VAL A 121 -4.89 16.60 13.27
C VAL A 121 -4.28 17.99 13.39
N LYS A 122 -4.89 18.90 14.17
CA LYS A 122 -4.46 20.29 14.34
C LYS A 122 -3.23 20.42 15.23
#